data_AF-A0A8T5U304-F1
#
_entry.id   AF-A0A8T5U304-F1
#
_cell.length_a   1.000
_cell.length_b   1.000
_cell.length_c   1.000
_cell.angle_alpha   90.00
_cell.angle_beta   90.00
_cell.angle_gamma   90.00
#
_symmetry.space_group_name_H-M   'P 1'
#
loop_
_entity.id
_entity.type
_entity.pdbx_description
1 polymer ?
#
loop_
_entity_poly.entity_id
_entity_poly.type
_entity_poly.pdbx_seq_one_letter_code
_entity_poly.pdbx_strand_id
1 'polypeptide(L)'
;MVDKHSQSFFGQSTGLTLLSSSKSDSFIFLKCIKKKPDGSWEKPSSGEGKTIKCNLDEIVMILEVLQRNSDSWSSYHNFNEVKTQISFKWENETKKKLLIYIGSYSKMLNFAQTEIFRLLLKHILKEKIEFSTVVKLNSGKTTAVSPKVSEQRNQDIDATTLPIVKESIELSENDVSQIMGVIEGETEKALLIQFNNDKEIWIPKSVIRSNYNSSNDISQNFTIDNWILKKNNVPNN
;
A
#
# COMPACT_ATOMS: atom_id res chain seq x y z
N MET A 1 -20.11 10.42 -5.37
CA MET A 1 -19.13 9.81 -4.46
C MET A 1 -17.90 10.70 -4.42
N VAL A 2 -17.37 11.01 -3.23
CA VAL A 2 -16.15 11.81 -3.09
C VAL A 2 -14.92 10.93 -3.33
N ASP A 3 -13.83 11.49 -3.86
CA ASP A 3 -12.59 10.73 -4.14
C ASP A 3 -11.73 10.50 -2.90
N LYS A 4 -11.89 11.35 -1.88
CA LYS A 4 -11.04 11.41 -0.70
C LYS A 4 -11.85 11.26 0.57
N HIS A 5 -11.28 10.54 1.54
CA HIS A 5 -11.85 10.38 2.88
C HIS A 5 -10.82 10.72 3.93
N SER A 6 -11.22 11.48 4.95
CA SER A 6 -10.36 11.81 6.09
C SER A 6 -11.22 11.88 7.34
N GLN A 7 -11.02 10.96 8.28
CA GLN A 7 -11.75 10.91 9.54
C GLN A 7 -10.76 10.76 10.70
N SER A 8 -10.88 11.64 11.68
CA SER A 8 -10.04 11.62 12.88
C SER A 8 -10.83 11.17 14.12
N PHE A 9 -10.16 10.42 14.98
CA PHE A 9 -10.64 9.95 16.27
C PHE A 9 -9.67 10.42 17.34
N PHE A 10 -9.98 11.53 17.98
CA PHE A 10 -9.17 12.08 19.06
C PHE A 10 -9.57 11.49 20.42
N GLY A 11 -8.58 11.34 21.29
CA GLY A 11 -8.73 11.07 22.71
C GLY A 11 -7.97 12.10 23.54
N GLN A 12 -7.74 11.79 24.82
CA GLN A 12 -7.02 12.70 25.73
C GLN A 12 -5.54 12.87 25.36
N SER A 13 -4.88 11.78 24.94
CA SER A 13 -3.43 11.74 24.71
C SER A 13 -3.00 11.25 23.32
N THR A 14 -3.89 10.58 22.58
CA THR A 14 -3.60 10.06 21.23
C THR A 14 -4.73 10.38 20.26
N GLY A 15 -4.38 10.79 19.05
CA GLY A 15 -5.27 10.92 17.90
C GLY A 15 -4.95 9.86 16.85
N LEU A 16 -5.98 9.31 16.22
CA LEU A 16 -5.88 8.42 15.06
C LEU A 16 -6.63 9.06 13.88
N THR A 17 -6.02 9.14 12.71
CA THR A 17 -6.66 9.59 11.47
C THR A 17 -6.63 8.47 10.43
N LEU A 18 -7.82 8.13 9.93
CA LEU A 18 -7.99 7.33 8.72
C LEU A 18 -7.99 8.26 7.52
N LEU A 19 -7.10 8.02 6.57
CA LEU A 19 -6.98 8.81 5.35
C LEU A 19 -7.02 7.90 4.12
N SER A 20 -7.88 8.22 3.17
CA SER A 20 -7.86 7.68 1.82
C SER A 20 -7.72 8.83 0.84
N SER A 21 -6.56 8.90 0.17
CA SER A 21 -6.17 10.05 -0.67
C SER A 21 -6.73 10.00 -2.09
N SER A 22 -7.15 8.84 -2.56
CA SER A 22 -7.87 8.64 -3.82
C SER A 22 -8.61 7.31 -3.80
N LYS A 23 -9.76 7.21 -4.46
CA LYS A 23 -10.45 5.93 -4.68
C LYS A 23 -9.67 4.96 -5.58
N SER A 24 -8.77 5.49 -6.41
CA SER A 24 -7.98 4.71 -7.38
C SER A 24 -6.73 4.07 -6.79
N ASP A 25 -6.28 4.51 -5.61
CA ASP A 25 -5.14 3.92 -4.91
C ASP A 25 -5.61 2.71 -4.09
N SER A 26 -5.00 1.54 -4.24
CA SER A 26 -5.39 0.29 -3.55
C SER A 26 -4.97 0.21 -2.07
N PHE A 27 -4.91 1.35 -1.37
CA PHE A 27 -4.49 1.44 0.02
C PHE A 27 -5.14 2.61 0.76
N ILE A 28 -4.98 2.59 2.08
CA ILE A 28 -5.31 3.70 2.98
C ILE A 28 -4.09 4.04 3.85
N PHE A 29 -4.15 5.17 4.54
CA PHE A 29 -3.22 5.50 5.60
C PHE A 29 -3.92 5.55 6.95
N LEU A 30 -3.25 4.99 7.96
CA LEU A 30 -3.56 5.24 9.37
C LEU A 30 -2.45 6.10 9.94
N LYS A 31 -2.82 7.25 10.50
CA LYS A 31 -1.89 8.21 11.11
C LYS A 31 -2.18 8.33 12.59
N CYS A 32 -1.16 8.17 13.42
CA CYS A 32 -1.22 8.40 14.85
C CYS A 32 -0.38 9.61 15.24
N ILE A 33 -0.91 10.41 16.15
CA ILE A 33 -0.20 11.50 16.82
C ILE A 33 -0.50 11.48 18.31
N LYS A 34 0.43 11.95 19.13
CA LYS A 34 0.26 12.10 20.57
C LYS A 34 0.25 13.56 20.99
N LYS A 35 -0.35 13.79 22.14
CA LYS A 35 -0.24 15.04 22.88
C LYS A 35 1.10 15.05 23.61
N LYS A 36 1.88 16.11 23.40
CA LYS A 36 3.16 16.35 24.03
C LYS A 36 2.98 16.79 25.49
N PRO A 37 4.04 16.75 26.32
CA PRO A 37 3.98 17.18 27.71
C PRO A 37 3.54 18.65 27.89
N ASP A 38 3.87 19.51 26.93
CA ASP A 38 3.45 20.92 26.89
C ASP A 38 1.97 21.13 26.52
N GLY A 39 1.25 20.03 26.26
CA GLY A 39 -0.16 20.03 25.87
C GLY A 39 -0.42 20.28 24.38
N SER A 40 0.60 20.56 23.58
CA SER A 40 0.47 20.64 22.12
C SER A 40 0.37 19.24 21.49
N TRP A 41 -0.14 19.14 20.27
CA TRP A 41 -0.14 17.88 19.52
C TRP A 41 1.12 17.77 18.66
N GLU A 42 1.62 16.55 18.49
CA GLU A 42 2.59 16.24 17.45
C GLU A 42 2.12 16.69 16.07
N LYS A 43 3.05 17.20 15.27
CA LYS A 43 2.82 17.75 13.94
C LYS A 43 3.46 16.83 12.89
N PRO A 44 2.65 16.12 12.07
CA PRO A 44 3.18 15.31 10.98
C PRO A 44 4.03 16.08 9.98
N SER A 45 3.77 17.38 9.79
CA SER A 45 4.59 18.27 8.96
C SER A 45 6.03 18.45 9.45
N SER A 46 6.28 18.14 10.72
CA SER A 46 7.60 18.21 11.36
C SER A 46 8.23 16.83 11.54
N GLY A 47 7.71 15.80 10.86
CA GLY A 47 8.18 14.42 10.97
C GLY A 47 7.72 13.69 12.24
N GLU A 48 6.83 14.29 13.03
CA GLU A 48 6.29 13.69 14.26
C GLU A 48 5.08 12.78 13.98
N GLY A 49 4.73 11.94 14.94
CA GLY A 49 3.67 10.95 14.79
C GLY A 49 4.15 9.68 14.06
N LYS A 50 3.20 8.83 13.68
CA LYS A 50 3.47 7.64 12.88
C LYS A 50 2.40 7.47 11.84
N THR A 51 2.82 7.26 10.59
CA THR A 51 1.93 6.91 9.49
C THR A 51 2.27 5.50 9.02
N ILE A 52 1.24 4.69 8.82
CA ILE A 52 1.35 3.38 8.15
C ILE A 52 0.40 3.36 6.95
N LYS A 53 0.82 2.66 5.90
CA LYS A 53 0.03 2.42 4.69
C LYS A 53 -0.54 1.02 4.78
N CYS A 54 -1.86 0.89 4.81
CA CYS A 54 -2.54 -0.41 4.84
C CYS A 54 -3.04 -0.78 3.43
N ASN A 55 -2.66 -1.95 2.94
CA ASN A 55 -3.15 -2.49 1.67
C ASN A 55 -4.57 -3.08 1.81
N LEU A 56 -5.13 -3.63 0.73
CA LEU A 56 -6.48 -4.21 0.76
C LEU A 56 -6.60 -5.41 1.72
N ASP A 57 -5.59 -6.28 1.78
CA ASP A 57 -5.60 -7.45 2.66
C ASP A 57 -5.62 -7.04 4.13
N GLU A 58 -4.79 -6.07 4.51
CA GLU A 58 -4.78 -5.52 5.85
C GLU A 58 -6.09 -4.82 6.19
N ILE A 59 -6.73 -4.15 5.23
CA ILE A 59 -8.08 -3.58 5.43
C ILE A 59 -9.09 -4.70 5.73
N VAL A 60 -9.03 -5.83 5.02
CA VAL A 60 -9.90 -6.99 5.26
C VAL A 60 -9.64 -7.58 6.65
N MET A 61 -8.37 -7.78 7.03
CA MET A 61 -8.01 -8.30 8.36
C MET A 61 -8.45 -7.37 9.49
N ILE A 62 -8.32 -6.05 9.31
CA ILE A 62 -8.85 -5.07 10.28
C ILE A 62 -10.37 -5.18 10.38
N LEU A 63 -11.07 -5.31 9.25
CA LEU A 63 -12.52 -5.46 9.23
C LEU A 63 -12.98 -6.76 9.90
N GLU A 64 -12.23 -7.85 9.80
CA GLU A 64 -12.50 -9.12 10.48
C GLU A 64 -12.54 -8.92 12.01
N VAL A 65 -11.54 -8.20 12.56
CA VAL A 65 -11.52 -7.85 13.98
C VAL A 65 -12.69 -6.92 14.35
N LEU A 66 -12.96 -5.90 13.52
CA LEU A 66 -14.05 -4.95 13.79
C LEU A 66 -15.43 -5.60 13.75
N GLN A 67 -15.60 -6.66 12.96
CA GLN A 67 -16.84 -7.44 12.86
C GLN A 67 -17.00 -8.47 13.97
N ARG A 68 -16.03 -8.58 14.90
CA ARG A 68 -16.00 -9.59 15.96
C ARG A 68 -15.86 -11.03 15.45
N ASN A 69 -15.32 -11.21 14.24
CA ASN A 69 -14.99 -12.55 13.73
C ASN A 69 -13.65 -13.05 14.28
N SER A 70 -12.78 -12.11 14.70
CA SER A 70 -11.51 -12.37 15.37
C SER A 70 -11.31 -11.41 16.54
N ASP A 71 -10.73 -11.90 17.65
CA ASP A 71 -10.48 -11.08 18.85
C ASP A 71 -9.36 -10.06 18.65
N SER A 72 -8.39 -10.43 17.81
CA SER A 72 -7.25 -9.59 17.48
C SER A 72 -6.59 -9.97 16.16
N TRP A 73 -5.88 -9.02 15.58
CA TRP A 73 -4.98 -9.23 14.45
C TRP A 73 -3.75 -8.32 14.60
N SER A 74 -2.61 -8.75 14.05
CA SER A 74 -1.40 -7.93 14.00
C SER A 74 -0.55 -8.23 12.78
N SER A 75 0.20 -7.24 12.32
CA SER A 75 1.17 -7.33 11.22
C SER A 75 2.38 -6.44 11.48
N TYR A 76 3.38 -6.49 10.61
CA TYR A 76 4.56 -5.64 10.65
C TYR A 76 4.81 -4.99 9.29
N HIS A 77 5.06 -3.67 9.31
CA HIS A 77 5.53 -2.92 8.16
C HIS A 77 7.03 -2.65 8.30
N ASN A 78 7.80 -2.93 7.26
CA ASN A 78 9.21 -2.56 7.19
C ASN A 78 9.37 -1.34 6.29
N PHE A 79 9.94 -0.26 6.80
CA PHE A 79 10.27 0.93 6.01
C PHE A 79 11.58 1.53 6.52
N ASN A 80 12.56 1.71 5.63
CA ASN A 80 13.91 2.19 5.97
C ASN A 80 14.50 1.45 7.17
N GLU A 81 14.47 0.11 7.15
CA GLU A 81 14.93 -0.78 8.24
C GLU A 81 14.16 -0.68 9.57
N VAL A 82 13.22 0.26 9.68
CA VAL A 82 12.35 0.39 10.85
C VAL A 82 11.14 -0.53 10.69
N LYS A 83 11.15 -1.61 11.46
CA LYS A 83 10.00 -2.51 11.63
C LYS A 83 8.97 -1.89 12.57
N THR A 84 7.78 -1.63 12.05
CA THR A 84 6.65 -1.04 12.81
C THR A 84 5.54 -2.07 12.91
N GLN A 85 5.18 -2.46 14.14
CA GLN A 85 4.02 -3.32 14.36
C GLN A 85 2.72 -2.52 14.22
N ILE A 86 1.70 -3.15 13.64
CA ILE A 86 0.31 -2.74 13.73
C ILE A 86 -0.47 -3.84 14.45
N SER A 87 -1.38 -3.49 15.36
CA SER A 87 -2.30 -4.46 15.93
C SER A 87 -3.65 -3.85 16.31
N PHE A 88 -4.68 -4.68 16.21
CA PHE A 88 -6.05 -4.40 16.58
C PHE A 88 -6.49 -5.49 17.55
N LYS A 89 -7.02 -5.12 18.70
CA LYS A 89 -7.43 -6.07 19.74
C LYS A 89 -8.60 -5.55 20.55
N TRP A 90 -9.56 -6.41 20.87
CA TRP A 90 -10.60 -6.09 21.84
C TRP A 90 -10.09 -6.24 23.27
N GLU A 91 -10.42 -5.29 24.16
CA GLU A 91 -9.95 -5.30 25.56
C GLU A 91 -10.41 -6.57 26.32
N ASN A 92 -11.60 -7.09 25.99
CA ASN A 92 -12.24 -8.32 26.50
C ASN A 92 -13.66 -8.46 25.89
N GLU A 93 -14.26 -9.66 25.96
CA GLU A 93 -15.59 -9.92 25.38
C GLU A 93 -16.70 -9.02 25.96
N THR A 94 -16.58 -8.64 27.23
CA THR A 94 -17.58 -7.82 27.93
C THR A 94 -17.46 -6.32 27.65
N LYS A 95 -16.30 -5.82 27.21
CA LYS A 95 -16.13 -4.38 26.93
C LYS A 95 -16.11 -4.12 25.43
N LYS A 96 -16.96 -3.18 25.02
CA LYS A 96 -17.08 -2.69 23.64
C LYS A 96 -15.98 -1.69 23.28
N LYS A 97 -14.73 -1.98 23.66
CA LYS A 97 -13.57 -1.09 23.49
C LYS A 97 -12.50 -1.76 22.64
N LEU A 98 -12.15 -1.12 21.54
CA LEU A 98 -11.12 -1.57 20.62
C LEU A 98 -9.81 -0.85 20.93
N LEU A 99 -8.73 -1.61 21.11
CA LEU A 99 -7.37 -1.12 21.24
C LEU A 99 -6.66 -1.25 19.89
N ILE A 100 -6.06 -0.16 19.45
CA ILE A 100 -5.27 -0.08 18.23
C ILE A 100 -3.85 0.33 18.61
N TYR A 101 -2.85 -0.46 18.18
CA TYR A 101 -1.44 -0.15 18.35
C TYR A 101 -0.76 0.05 17.00
N ILE A 102 0.06 1.09 16.90
CA ILE A 102 0.90 1.38 15.74
C ILE A 102 2.28 1.79 16.25
N GLY A 103 3.24 0.87 16.26
CA GLY A 103 4.53 1.06 16.93
C GLY A 103 4.33 1.41 18.41
N SER A 104 4.90 2.52 18.86
CA SER A 104 4.75 3.00 20.25
C SER A 104 3.43 3.74 20.51
N TYR A 105 2.56 3.91 19.51
CA TYR A 105 1.29 4.63 19.62
C TYR A 105 0.16 3.68 19.99
N SER A 106 -0.74 4.12 20.87
CA SER A 106 -1.94 3.37 21.22
C SER A 106 -3.17 4.28 21.23
N LYS A 107 -4.26 3.79 20.63
CA LYS A 107 -5.57 4.45 20.63
C LYS A 107 -6.65 3.47 21.03
N MET A 108 -7.41 3.84 22.04
CA MET A 108 -8.65 3.16 22.40
C MET A 108 -9.82 3.84 21.70
N LEU A 109 -10.64 3.07 20.99
CA LEU A 109 -11.91 3.52 20.44
C LEU A 109 -13.06 3.00 21.32
N ASN A 110 -13.99 3.89 21.65
CA ASN A 110 -15.27 3.49 22.24
C ASN A 110 -16.19 2.90 21.16
N PHE A 111 -17.29 2.29 21.58
CA PHE A 111 -18.24 1.64 20.66
C PHE A 111 -18.67 2.52 19.48
N ALA A 112 -19.07 3.77 19.72
CA ALA A 112 -19.53 4.67 18.65
C ALA A 112 -18.41 4.99 17.65
N GLN A 113 -17.20 5.28 18.15
CA GLN A 113 -16.03 5.50 17.31
C GLN A 113 -15.65 4.25 16.52
N THR A 114 -15.73 3.08 17.15
CA THR A 114 -15.45 1.79 16.50
C THR A 114 -16.45 1.49 15.38
N GLU A 115 -17.75 1.74 15.59
CA GLU A 115 -18.77 1.53 14.56
C GLU A 115 -18.61 2.50 13.39
N ILE A 116 -18.33 3.78 13.65
CA ILE A 116 -18.02 4.76 12.60
C ILE A 116 -16.79 4.30 11.81
N PHE A 117 -15.73 3.87 12.49
CA PHE A 117 -14.52 3.37 11.86
C PHE A 117 -14.80 2.13 10.99
N ARG A 118 -15.58 1.17 11.49
CA ARG A 118 -15.99 -0.05 10.75
C ARG A 118 -16.80 0.27 9.51
N LEU A 119 -17.82 1.12 9.62
CA LEU A 119 -18.67 1.50 8.50
C LEU A 119 -17.88 2.25 7.43
N LEU A 120 -17.03 3.20 7.85
CA LEU A 120 -16.17 3.95 6.93
C LEU A 120 -15.15 3.05 6.25
N LEU A 121 -14.50 2.14 6.98
CA LEU A 121 -13.53 1.22 6.41
C LEU A 121 -14.17 0.24 5.42
N LYS A 122 -15.38 -0.26 5.72
CA LYS A 122 -16.16 -1.10 4.80
C LYS A 122 -16.53 -0.34 3.52
N HIS A 123 -16.97 0.92 3.67
CA HIS A 123 -17.27 1.81 2.55
C HIS A 123 -16.04 2.02 1.66
N ILE A 124 -14.91 2.39 2.26
CA ILE A 124 -13.66 2.62 1.54
C ILE A 124 -13.19 1.34 0.84
N LEU A 125 -13.25 0.17 1.51
CA LEU A 125 -12.87 -1.10 0.88
C LEU A 125 -13.69 -1.37 -0.39
N LYS A 126 -15.01 -1.15 -0.33
CA LYS A 126 -15.88 -1.33 -1.51
C LYS A 126 -15.47 -0.39 -2.66
N GLU A 127 -15.25 0.89 -2.36
CA GLU A 127 -14.77 1.85 -3.37
C GLU A 127 -13.41 1.43 -3.95
N LYS A 128 -12.49 0.98 -3.10
CA LYS A 128 -11.15 0.56 -3.51
C LYS A 128 -11.22 -0.64 -4.45
N ILE A 129 -12.03 -1.64 -4.12
CA ILE A 129 -12.28 -2.78 -5.02
C ILE A 129 -12.82 -2.27 -6.35
N GLU A 130 -13.86 -1.42 -6.33
CA GLU A 130 -14.49 -0.91 -7.56
C GLU A 130 -13.55 -0.09 -8.44
N PHE A 131 -12.69 0.76 -7.87
CA PHE A 131 -11.93 1.74 -8.65
C PHE A 131 -10.43 1.45 -8.79
N SER A 132 -9.83 0.64 -7.91
CA SER A 132 -8.39 0.34 -7.94
C SER A 132 -8.05 -1.04 -8.48
N THR A 133 -9.04 -1.92 -8.69
CA THR A 133 -8.82 -3.29 -9.20
C THR A 133 -9.25 -3.49 -10.65
N VAL A 134 -9.89 -2.48 -11.26
CA VAL A 134 -10.30 -2.58 -12.66
C VAL A 134 -9.07 -2.43 -13.56
N VAL A 135 -8.86 -3.44 -14.41
CA VAL A 135 -7.86 -3.37 -15.47
C VAL A 135 -8.31 -2.28 -16.45
N LYS A 136 -7.54 -1.20 -16.54
CA LYS A 136 -7.68 -0.24 -17.64
C LYS A 136 -7.15 -0.90 -18.90
N LEU A 137 -7.99 -1.71 -19.54
CA LEU A 137 -7.79 -2.10 -20.93
C LEU A 137 -7.79 -0.79 -21.71
N ASN A 138 -6.62 -0.35 -22.15
CA ASN A 138 -6.51 0.75 -23.09
C ASN A 138 -7.35 0.34 -24.30
N SER A 139 -8.54 0.94 -24.43
CA SER A 139 -9.30 0.87 -25.66
C SER A 139 -8.48 1.61 -26.71
N GLY A 140 -7.61 0.85 -27.39
CA GLY A 140 -7.04 1.27 -28.64
C GLY A 140 -8.20 1.75 -29.50
N LYS A 141 -8.09 2.99 -29.99
CA LYS A 141 -9.02 3.62 -30.94
C LYS A 141 -9.49 2.56 -31.94
N THR A 142 -10.70 2.06 -31.75
CA THR A 142 -11.41 1.28 -32.75
C THR A 142 -12.60 2.12 -33.14
N THR A 143 -12.54 2.56 -34.38
CA THR A 143 -13.55 3.32 -35.10
C THR A 143 -14.93 2.70 -34.92
N ALA A 144 -15.89 3.58 -34.68
CA ALA A 144 -17.29 3.25 -34.47
C ALA A 144 -17.87 2.44 -35.64
N VAL A 145 -18.40 1.26 -35.32
CA VAL A 145 -19.60 0.71 -35.99
C VAL A 145 -20.44 -0.01 -34.93
N SER A 146 -21.69 0.42 -34.79
CA SER A 146 -22.76 -0.33 -34.15
C SER A 146 -24.06 -0.02 -34.90
N PRO A 147 -25.13 -0.86 -34.83
CA PRO A 147 -25.21 -2.19 -34.23
C PRO A 147 -25.89 -3.23 -35.14
N LYS A 148 -25.75 -4.52 -34.84
CA LYS A 148 -26.84 -5.48 -35.09
C LYS A 148 -27.11 -6.30 -33.83
N VAL A 149 -28.33 -6.15 -33.36
CA VAL A 149 -28.99 -6.88 -32.29
C VAL A 149 -29.22 -8.32 -32.77
N SER A 150 -28.86 -9.29 -31.92
CA SER A 150 -29.55 -10.58 -31.90
C SER A 150 -29.59 -11.07 -30.45
N GLU A 151 -30.81 -11.09 -29.92
CA GLU A 151 -31.16 -11.75 -28.67
C GLU A 151 -30.82 -13.24 -28.77
N GLN A 152 -30.16 -13.78 -27.75
CA GLN A 152 -30.39 -15.17 -27.37
C GLN A 152 -30.13 -15.39 -25.88
N ARG A 153 -31.18 -15.94 -25.28
CA ARG A 153 -31.43 -16.25 -23.87
C ARG A 153 -30.85 -17.64 -23.55
N ASN A 154 -30.73 -17.92 -22.24
CA ASN A 154 -30.47 -19.21 -21.56
C ASN A 154 -28.98 -19.42 -21.20
N GLN A 155 -28.57 -19.98 -20.06
CA GLN A 155 -29.22 -20.56 -18.87
C GLN A 155 -28.12 -20.75 -17.80
N ASP A 156 -28.52 -20.92 -16.53
CA ASP A 156 -27.68 -21.29 -15.38
C ASP A 156 -26.67 -22.42 -15.64
N ILE A 157 -25.42 -22.23 -15.18
CA ILE A 157 -24.50 -23.34 -14.84
C ILE A 157 -23.71 -22.97 -13.57
N ASP A 158 -24.17 -23.57 -12.49
CA ASP A 158 -23.46 -24.28 -11.42
C ASP A 158 -22.13 -23.76 -10.84
N ALA A 159 -22.10 -23.81 -9.50
CA ALA A 159 -21.01 -23.38 -8.65
C ALA A 159 -19.87 -24.42 -8.65
N THR A 160 -18.80 -24.14 -9.40
CA THR A 160 -17.56 -24.90 -9.30
C THR A 160 -16.56 -24.16 -8.41
N THR A 161 -16.31 -24.73 -7.24
CA THR A 161 -15.26 -24.38 -6.28
C THR A 161 -13.90 -24.22 -6.96
N LEU A 162 -13.31 -23.02 -6.88
CA LEU A 162 -11.92 -22.79 -7.26
C LEU A 162 -10.99 -23.18 -6.09
N PRO A 163 -9.88 -23.90 -6.35
CA PRO A 163 -8.96 -24.33 -5.30
C PRO A 163 -8.20 -23.12 -4.74
N ILE A 164 -8.23 -22.98 -3.41
CA ILE A 164 -7.38 -22.05 -2.66
C ILE A 164 -5.94 -22.54 -2.80
N VAL A 165 -5.16 -21.89 -3.66
CA VAL A 165 -3.70 -22.02 -3.66
C VAL A 165 -3.19 -21.27 -2.44
N LYS A 166 -2.70 -22.00 -1.43
CA LYS A 166 -1.84 -21.42 -0.39
C LYS A 166 -0.48 -21.19 -1.04
N GLU A 167 -0.20 -19.94 -1.40
CA GLU A 167 1.13 -19.55 -1.84
C GLU A 167 2.03 -19.40 -0.60
N SER A 168 2.73 -20.47 -0.24
CA SER A 168 3.88 -20.40 0.64
C SER A 168 5.06 -19.90 -0.19
N ILE A 169 5.34 -18.60 -0.13
CA ILE A 169 6.56 -18.04 -0.72
C ILE A 169 7.70 -18.33 0.25
N GLU A 170 8.49 -19.34 -0.08
CA GLU A 170 9.81 -19.57 0.49
C GLU A 170 10.74 -18.40 0.10
N LEU A 171 11.40 -17.83 1.11
CA LEU A 171 12.40 -16.78 0.94
C LEU A 171 13.62 -17.35 0.19
N SER A 172 13.88 -16.90 -1.02
CA SER A 172 15.16 -17.15 -1.72
C SER A 172 15.89 -15.83 -1.99
N GLU A 173 17.14 -15.75 -1.55
CA GLU A 173 18.02 -14.56 -1.50
C GLU A 173 18.51 -14.01 -2.87
N ASN A 174 17.84 -14.27 -4.00
CA ASN A 174 18.37 -14.02 -5.35
C ASN A 174 17.64 -12.92 -6.17
N ASP A 175 17.13 -11.85 -5.53
CA ASP A 175 16.30 -10.84 -6.20
C ASP A 175 17.00 -9.57 -6.71
N VAL A 176 18.33 -9.58 -6.83
CA VAL A 176 19.11 -8.45 -7.36
C VAL A 176 20.01 -8.88 -8.53
N SER A 177 20.16 -8.01 -9.53
CA SER A 177 21.08 -8.22 -10.67
C SER A 177 22.12 -7.12 -10.74
N GLN A 178 23.32 -7.49 -11.16
CA GLN A 178 24.41 -6.56 -11.41
C GLN A 178 24.43 -6.18 -12.88
N ILE A 179 24.39 -4.88 -13.18
CA ILE A 179 24.38 -4.38 -14.56
C ILE A 179 25.28 -3.15 -14.68
N MET A 180 26.02 -3.06 -15.79
CA MET A 180 26.84 -1.89 -16.11
C MET A 180 25.99 -0.77 -16.71
N GLY A 181 26.23 0.47 -16.28
CA GLY A 181 25.63 1.65 -16.89
C GLY A 181 26.39 2.94 -16.57
N VAL A 182 26.00 4.01 -17.24
CA VAL A 182 26.52 5.38 -17.03
C VAL A 182 25.39 6.24 -16.47
N ILE A 183 25.68 7.10 -15.49
CA ILE A 183 24.71 8.08 -14.98
C ILE A 183 24.72 9.29 -15.90
N GLU A 184 23.63 9.49 -16.63
CA GLU A 184 23.42 10.63 -17.53
C GLU A 184 22.69 11.80 -16.84
N GLY A 185 22.00 11.52 -15.73
CA GLY A 185 21.25 12.53 -15.00
C GLY A 185 20.84 12.09 -13.61
N GLU A 186 20.71 13.06 -12.71
CA GLU A 186 20.35 12.82 -11.32
C GLU A 186 19.21 13.75 -10.88
N THR A 187 18.26 13.18 -10.15
CA THR A 187 17.24 13.93 -9.40
C THR A 187 17.33 13.55 -7.92
N GLU A 188 16.57 14.26 -7.07
CA GLU A 188 16.48 13.91 -5.64
C GLU A 188 16.06 12.46 -5.39
N LYS A 189 15.31 11.83 -6.31
CA LYS A 189 14.68 10.51 -6.07
C LYS A 189 15.06 9.42 -7.07
N ALA A 190 15.68 9.76 -8.19
CA ALA A 190 16.02 8.81 -9.25
C ALA A 190 17.30 9.20 -9.99
N LEU A 191 17.96 8.20 -10.57
CA LEU A 191 19.08 8.35 -11.50
C LEU A 191 18.60 7.98 -12.91
N LEU A 192 18.99 8.76 -13.91
CA LEU A 192 18.91 8.37 -15.30
C LEU A 192 20.16 7.58 -15.62
N ILE A 193 19.98 6.28 -15.87
CA ILE A 193 21.09 5.38 -16.19
C ILE A 193 20.96 4.98 -17.66
N GLN A 194 22.01 5.25 -18.43
CA GLN A 194 22.18 4.70 -19.77
C GLN A 194 22.84 3.34 -19.66
N PHE A 195 22.14 2.32 -20.16
CA PHE A 195 22.66 0.96 -20.28
C PHE A 195 23.31 0.75 -21.64
N ASN A 196 24.15 -0.28 -21.75
CA ASN A 196 24.88 -0.66 -22.99
C ASN A 196 24.01 -0.88 -24.24
N ASN A 197 22.68 -0.93 -24.10
CA ASN A 197 21.72 -1.04 -25.21
C ASN A 197 21.22 0.34 -25.71
N ASP A 198 21.95 1.43 -25.41
CA ASP A 198 21.55 2.82 -25.68
C ASP A 198 20.16 3.20 -25.13
N LYS A 199 19.73 2.49 -24.08
CA LYS A 199 18.48 2.77 -23.37
C LYS A 199 18.78 3.53 -22.10
N GLU A 200 18.22 4.74 -22.04
CA GLU A 200 18.20 5.57 -20.85
C GLU A 200 16.94 5.28 -20.02
N ILE A 201 17.11 4.91 -18.75
CA ILE A 201 15.99 4.60 -17.86
C ILE A 201 16.16 5.34 -16.54
N TRP A 202 15.07 5.97 -16.09
CA TRP A 202 14.98 6.53 -14.75
C TRP A 202 14.77 5.42 -13.72
N ILE A 203 15.78 5.22 -12.88
CA ILE A 203 15.79 4.21 -11.84
C ILE A 203 15.75 4.92 -10.47
N PRO A 204 14.76 4.61 -9.62
CA PRO A 204 14.70 5.17 -8.28
C PRO A 204 15.96 4.82 -7.47
N LYS A 205 16.53 5.79 -6.75
CA LYS A 205 17.72 5.53 -5.91
C LYS A 205 17.49 4.44 -4.87
N SER A 206 16.24 4.26 -4.44
CA SER A 206 15.84 3.25 -3.45
C SER A 206 15.91 1.80 -3.94
N VAL A 207 16.01 1.56 -5.25
CA VAL A 207 16.13 0.21 -5.83
C VAL A 207 17.56 -0.10 -6.30
N ILE A 208 18.48 0.86 -6.18
CA ILE A 208 19.90 0.69 -6.44
C ILE A 208 20.57 0.36 -5.11
N ARG A 209 21.06 -0.88 -4.98
CA ARG A 209 21.67 -1.44 -3.78
C ARG A 209 23.18 -1.25 -3.72
N SER A 210 23.81 -0.89 -4.84
CA SER A 210 25.22 -0.56 -4.90
C SER A 210 25.47 0.91 -4.55
N ASN A 211 26.63 1.18 -3.97
CA ASN A 211 27.16 2.53 -3.95
C ASN A 211 27.49 2.94 -5.38
N TYR A 212 27.16 4.17 -5.74
CA TYR A 212 27.46 4.74 -7.05
C TYR A 212 28.13 6.10 -6.88
N ASN A 213 28.97 6.45 -7.85
CA ASN A 213 29.59 7.75 -7.93
C ASN A 213 28.81 8.59 -8.95
N SER A 214 28.28 9.74 -8.52
CA SER A 214 27.53 10.69 -9.35
C SER A 214 28.41 11.55 -10.26
N SER A 215 29.69 11.19 -10.41
CA SER A 215 30.57 11.80 -11.39
C SER A 215 30.10 11.43 -12.80
N ASN A 216 29.69 12.44 -13.59
CA ASN A 216 29.25 12.26 -14.97
C ASN A 216 30.29 11.45 -15.79
N ASP A 217 29.81 10.63 -16.73
CA ASP A 217 30.60 9.83 -17.69
C ASP A 217 31.42 8.64 -17.15
N ILE A 218 31.19 8.17 -15.91
CA ILE A 218 31.85 6.95 -15.41
C ILE A 218 30.92 5.73 -15.52
N SER A 219 31.33 4.75 -16.34
CA SER A 219 30.69 3.44 -16.37
C SER A 219 30.95 2.69 -15.06
N GLN A 220 29.88 2.28 -14.39
CA GLN A 220 29.95 1.60 -13.10
C GLN A 220 28.93 0.46 -13.00
N ASN A 221 29.23 -0.49 -12.11
CA ASN A 221 28.34 -1.61 -11.83
C ASN A 221 27.24 -1.20 -10.85
N PHE A 222 26.00 -1.38 -11.28
CA PHE A 222 24.82 -1.19 -10.44
C PHE A 222 24.24 -2.52 -10.00
N THR A 223 24.06 -2.69 -8.70
CA THR A 223 23.25 -3.79 -8.15
C THR A 223 21.82 -3.30 -8.02
N ILE A 224 20.89 -3.80 -8.82
CA ILE A 224 19.52 -3.29 -8.93
C ILE A 224 18.51 -4.43 -8.73
N ASP A 225 17.40 -4.16 -8.03
CA ASP A 225 16.33 -5.13 -7.81
C ASP A 225 15.73 -5.64 -9.15
N ASN A 226 15.60 -6.95 -9.32
CA ASN A 226 15.22 -7.61 -10.59
C ASN A 226 13.88 -7.13 -11.17
N TRP A 227 12.94 -6.74 -10.31
CA TRP A 227 11.59 -6.33 -10.73
C TRP A 227 11.61 -5.06 -11.58
N ILE A 228 12.52 -4.10 -11.33
CA ILE A 228 12.57 -2.85 -12.11
C ILE A 228 13.26 -3.07 -13.47
N LEU A 229 14.22 -3.99 -13.54
CA LEU A 229 14.89 -4.38 -14.79
C LEU A 229 13.93 -5.15 -15.70
N LYS A 230 13.20 -6.13 -15.15
CA LYS A 230 12.13 -6.86 -15.87
C LYS A 230 11.03 -5.93 -16.38
N LYS A 231 10.62 -4.95 -15.56
CA LYS A 231 9.58 -3.97 -15.94
C LYS A 231 10.01 -3.07 -17.10
N ASN A 232 11.30 -2.80 -17.25
CA ASN A 232 11.84 -1.93 -18.29
C ASN A 232 12.47 -2.69 -19.47
N ASN A 233 12.27 -4.02 -19.54
CA ASN A 233 12.84 -4.90 -20.58
C ASN A 233 14.37 -4.72 -20.73
N VAL A 234 15.07 -4.62 -19.60
CA VAL A 234 16.54 -4.64 -19.56
C VAL A 234 16.97 -6.09 -19.43
N PRO A 235 17.78 -6.63 -20.36
CA PRO A 235 18.26 -8.00 -20.25
C PRO A 235 19.20 -8.14 -19.05
N ASN A 236 18.91 -9.11 -18.17
CA ASN A 236 19.86 -9.57 -17.17
C ASN A 236 20.87 -10.49 -17.87
N ASN A 237 22.16 -10.17 -17.79
CA ASN A 237 23.24 -11.12 -18.09
C ASN A 237 23.80 -11.68 -16.77
#